data_AF-A0A558GJF9-F1
#
_entry.id   AF-A0A558GJF9-F1
#
_cell.length_a   1.000
_cell.length_b   1.000
_cell.length_c   1.000
_cell.angle_alpha   90.00
_cell.angle_beta   90.00
_cell.angle_gamma   90.00
#
_symmetry.space_group_name_H-M   'P 1'
#
loop_
_entity.id
_entity.type
_entity.pdbx_description
1 polymer ?
#
loop_
_entity_poly.entity_id
_entity_poly.type
_entity_poly.pdbx_seq_one_letter_code
_entity_poly.pdbx_strand_id
1 'polypeptide(L)'
;MTNHTTPLPVHGTVALRARWEEWMTELVGDPQQVSRLTSEYGSPVNVLNPAPLRRNAQELLDAGASHGVDTQVFFARKANKALCFVDAARGAGLGVDVASENELRQVLNRGVAPERIILSAAIKTDALLRLAIDRGVTISCDSRAEAERIAALAKALNHTAHVAPRLAPNPDNLPPTRFGELLHAWQSHAWPETIHADGVHVHLHGYSESDRRTALAEAIALIEHLRLVGQPASFIDIGGGVPMSYLESREQWEYYQQRIAAQRAGTGEPFTWKSDPLSNTYPFWQTPTRGQWLDQLLSGEVAGFGPAGRALSERNISLHLEPGRSLLDGCGIILAEVSFLKERSDGLPLIGVAMNRTQCRTAADDILLDPLLVPTAGDRGAVDREPRTGFVVGAYCIEDEVILRRELDFPEGIAVGDTLAIPNTAGYFMHILESASHQIPLARNVYLDADGRGWAPDDIDA
;
A
#
# COMPACT_ATOMS: atom_id res chain seq x y z
N MET A 1 19.53 32.15 -10.63
CA MET A 1 18.91 32.38 -9.32
C MET A 1 17.44 32.03 -9.47
N THR A 2 17.10 30.77 -9.27
CA THR A 2 15.71 30.31 -9.22
C THR A 2 15.12 30.85 -7.92
N ASN A 3 14.16 31.78 -8.02
CA ASN A 3 13.32 32.15 -6.89
C ASN A 3 12.46 30.93 -6.56
N HIS A 4 12.98 30.04 -5.70
CA HIS A 4 12.18 29.00 -5.10
C HIS A 4 11.22 29.67 -4.12
N THR A 5 9.98 29.86 -4.52
CA THR A 5 8.92 30.19 -3.57
C THR A 5 8.71 28.93 -2.74
N THR A 6 8.94 29.02 -1.43
CA THR A 6 8.68 27.92 -0.50
C THR A 6 7.21 27.48 -0.64
N PRO A 7 6.89 26.17 -0.67
CA PRO A 7 5.51 25.73 -0.55
C PRO A 7 4.89 26.31 0.72
N LEU A 8 3.63 26.71 0.65
CA LEU A 8 2.90 27.30 1.76
C LEU A 8 2.36 26.19 2.67
N PRO A 9 2.50 26.32 4.00
CA PRO A 9 1.97 25.36 4.94
C PRO A 9 0.45 25.33 4.89
N VAL A 10 -0.09 24.12 4.93
CA VAL A 10 -1.52 23.84 5.13
C VAL A 10 -1.62 22.91 6.32
N HIS A 11 -2.61 23.10 7.18
CA HIS A 11 -2.85 22.17 8.27
C HIS A 11 -4.34 21.97 8.50
N GLY A 12 -4.73 20.76 8.92
CA GLY A 12 -6.08 20.58 9.44
C GLY A 12 -6.32 21.45 10.68
N THR A 13 -7.58 21.81 10.95
CA THR A 13 -7.97 22.42 12.24
C THR A 13 -7.62 21.50 13.43
N VAL A 14 -7.47 20.20 13.16
CA VAL A 14 -6.72 19.23 13.97
C VAL A 14 -5.52 18.77 13.14
N ALA A 15 -4.35 19.35 13.42
CA ALA A 15 -3.14 19.18 12.61
C ALA A 15 -2.56 17.74 12.68
N LEU A 16 -2.07 17.26 11.54
CA LEU A 16 -1.46 15.95 11.33
C LEU A 16 -0.33 16.08 10.30
N ARG A 17 0.83 16.55 10.76
CA ARG A 17 1.98 16.84 9.89
C ARG A 17 2.51 15.56 9.23
N ALA A 18 2.42 15.54 7.90
CA ALA A 18 2.91 14.45 7.08
C ALA A 18 4.44 14.39 7.07
N ARG A 19 4.99 13.19 6.88
CA ARG A 19 6.40 12.97 6.51
C ARG A 19 6.59 13.27 5.03
N TRP A 20 7.68 13.96 4.71
CA TRP A 20 8.11 14.27 3.35
C TRP A 20 9.47 13.64 3.07
N GLU A 21 9.61 12.99 1.91
CA GLU A 21 10.94 12.60 1.41
C GLU A 21 11.65 13.81 0.78
N GLU A 22 12.97 13.72 0.66
CA GLU A 22 13.80 14.77 0.06
C GLU A 22 13.31 15.12 -1.35
N TRP A 23 13.12 14.13 -2.22
CA TRP A 23 12.64 14.34 -3.59
C TRP A 23 11.26 15.00 -3.66
N MET A 24 10.38 14.72 -2.69
CA MET A 24 9.05 15.36 -2.64
C MET A 24 9.21 16.84 -2.29
N THR A 25 10.06 17.13 -1.31
CA THR A 25 10.37 18.51 -0.86
C THR A 25 11.02 19.32 -1.97
N GLU A 26 11.94 18.71 -2.72
CA GLU A 26 12.55 19.32 -3.91
C GLU A 26 11.50 19.62 -4.98
N LEU A 27 10.60 18.67 -5.27
CA LEU A 27 9.54 18.87 -6.25
C LEU A 27 8.60 20.00 -5.86
N VAL A 28 8.07 20.01 -4.62
CA VAL A 28 7.15 21.08 -4.19
C VAL A 28 7.83 22.43 -3.98
N GLY A 29 9.15 22.44 -3.80
CA GLY A 29 9.99 23.64 -3.80
C GLY A 29 10.28 24.20 -5.20
N ASP A 30 9.84 23.53 -6.26
CA ASP A 30 9.88 24.03 -7.64
C ASP A 30 8.44 24.21 -8.21
N PRO A 31 7.82 25.37 -7.95
CA PRO A 31 6.51 25.73 -8.52
C PRO A 31 6.42 25.61 -10.04
N GLN A 32 7.53 25.84 -10.77
CA GLN A 32 7.53 25.73 -12.23
C GLN A 32 7.44 24.28 -12.67
N GLN A 33 8.13 23.37 -11.97
CA GLN A 33 8.01 21.93 -12.24
C GLN A 33 6.62 21.40 -11.88
N VAL A 34 6.05 21.80 -10.74
CA VAL A 34 4.68 21.43 -10.35
C VAL A 34 3.66 21.90 -11.37
N SER A 35 3.74 23.18 -11.79
CA SER A 35 2.85 23.75 -12.82
C SER A 35 3.01 23.04 -14.17
N ARG A 36 4.23 22.64 -14.55
CA ARG A 36 4.47 21.85 -15.77
C ARG A 36 3.74 20.51 -15.71
N LEU A 37 3.91 19.76 -14.62
CA LEU A 37 3.30 18.44 -14.45
C LEU A 37 1.77 18.48 -14.54
N THR A 38 1.14 19.43 -13.83
CA THR A 38 -0.33 19.56 -13.85
C THR A 38 -0.84 20.05 -15.21
N SER A 39 -0.09 20.90 -15.92
CA SER A 39 -0.47 21.38 -17.25
C SER A 39 -0.29 20.33 -18.36
N GLU A 40 0.74 19.50 -18.29
CA GLU A 40 1.09 18.52 -19.33
C GLU A 40 0.30 17.23 -19.17
N TYR A 41 0.14 16.75 -17.93
CA TYR A 41 -0.49 15.46 -17.63
C TYR A 41 -1.91 15.59 -17.07
N GLY A 42 -2.35 16.82 -16.82
CA GLY A 42 -3.66 17.13 -16.26
C GLY A 42 -3.67 17.14 -14.72
N SER A 43 -4.86 17.40 -14.18
CA SER A 43 -5.10 17.39 -12.74
C SER A 43 -6.25 16.44 -12.40
N PRO A 44 -6.07 15.58 -11.37
CA PRO A 44 -4.84 15.38 -10.62
C PRO A 44 -3.83 14.58 -11.44
N VAL A 45 -2.55 14.71 -11.09
CA VAL A 45 -1.46 13.85 -11.58
C VAL A 45 -0.81 13.10 -10.41
N ASN A 46 -0.61 11.80 -10.58
CA ASN A 46 0.13 10.94 -9.67
C ASN A 46 1.61 11.01 -10.06
N VAL A 47 2.44 11.54 -9.18
CA VAL A 47 3.87 11.68 -9.41
C VAL A 47 4.61 10.70 -8.52
N LEU A 48 5.44 9.85 -9.13
CA LEU A 48 6.02 8.66 -8.52
C LEU A 48 7.55 8.75 -8.50
N ASN A 49 8.16 8.26 -7.42
CA ASN A 49 9.59 7.99 -7.37
C ASN A 49 9.82 6.57 -6.87
N PRO A 50 10.33 5.65 -7.70
CA PRO A 50 10.58 4.27 -7.29
C PRO A 50 11.82 4.09 -6.39
N ALA A 51 12.71 5.09 -6.28
CA ALA A 51 13.97 4.93 -5.55
C ALA A 51 13.83 4.49 -4.07
N PRO A 52 12.87 5.03 -3.27
CA PRO A 52 12.71 4.64 -1.88
C PRO A 52 12.32 3.17 -1.67
N LEU A 53 11.68 2.54 -2.66
CA LEU A 53 11.26 1.14 -2.61
C LEU A 53 12.42 0.21 -2.23
N ARG A 54 13.58 0.39 -2.86
CA ARG A 54 14.78 -0.43 -2.59
C ARG A 54 15.26 -0.26 -1.15
N ARG A 55 15.31 0.97 -0.65
CA ARG A 55 15.70 1.27 0.74
C ARG A 55 14.74 0.61 1.73
N ASN A 56 13.43 0.74 1.49
CA ASN A 56 12.40 0.16 2.34
C ASN A 56 12.46 -1.38 2.37
N ALA A 57 12.75 -2.03 1.25
CA ALA A 57 12.98 -3.47 1.19
C ALA A 57 14.25 -3.88 1.93
N GLN A 58 15.34 -3.13 1.76
CA GLN A 58 16.64 -3.45 2.36
C GLN A 58 16.55 -3.48 3.89
N GLU A 59 15.78 -2.58 4.51
CA GLU A 59 15.54 -2.61 5.96
C GLU A 59 14.98 -3.97 6.46
N LEU A 60 14.12 -4.62 5.66
CA LEU A 60 13.55 -5.93 5.99
C LEU A 60 14.55 -7.05 5.72
N LEU A 61 15.28 -6.99 4.61
CA LEU A 61 16.30 -7.98 4.27
C LEU A 61 17.43 -7.99 5.32
N ASP A 62 17.87 -6.81 5.76
CA ASP A 62 18.92 -6.66 6.77
C ASP A 62 18.48 -7.20 8.13
N ALA A 63 17.23 -6.93 8.53
CA ALA A 63 16.65 -7.48 9.76
C ALA A 63 16.52 -9.01 9.69
N GLY A 64 16.15 -9.58 8.54
CA GLY A 64 16.19 -11.03 8.36
C GLY A 64 17.60 -11.61 8.52
N ALA A 65 18.57 -10.99 7.84
CA ALA A 65 19.96 -11.42 7.85
C ALA A 65 20.59 -11.34 9.25
N SER A 66 20.27 -10.34 10.07
CA SER A 66 20.78 -10.23 11.45
C SER A 66 20.31 -11.36 12.37
N HIS A 67 19.23 -12.05 11.99
CA HIS A 67 18.70 -13.23 12.69
C HIS A 67 19.08 -14.55 12.01
N GLY A 68 19.89 -14.52 10.95
CA GLY A 68 20.27 -15.71 10.18
C GLY A 68 19.12 -16.31 9.36
N VAL A 69 18.06 -15.53 9.09
CA VAL A 69 16.89 -15.97 8.34
C VAL A 69 17.00 -15.49 6.90
N ASP A 70 16.96 -16.41 5.95
CA ASP A 70 16.82 -16.06 4.52
C ASP A 70 15.46 -15.39 4.31
N THR A 71 15.47 -14.09 4.03
CA THR A 71 14.25 -13.28 3.92
C THR A 71 14.08 -12.82 2.48
N GLN A 72 12.89 -13.00 1.93
CA GLN A 72 12.51 -12.52 0.61
C GLN A 72 11.34 -11.54 0.71
N VAL A 73 11.42 -10.46 -0.06
CA VAL A 73 10.37 -9.43 -0.12
C VAL A 73 9.70 -9.50 -1.48
N PHE A 74 8.37 -9.61 -1.47
CA PHE A 74 7.50 -9.60 -2.62
C PHE A 74 6.68 -8.30 -2.61
N PHE A 75 6.84 -7.44 -3.59
CA PHE A 75 6.04 -6.23 -3.69
C PHE A 75 4.57 -6.59 -3.91
N ALA A 76 3.70 -6.27 -2.96
CA ALA A 76 2.26 -6.47 -3.10
C ALA A 76 1.67 -5.43 -4.05
N ARG A 77 1.57 -5.79 -5.34
CA ARG A 77 1.22 -4.88 -6.43
C ARG A 77 -0.15 -4.24 -6.28
N LYS A 78 -1.10 -4.90 -5.61
CA LYS A 78 -2.42 -4.33 -5.26
C LYS A 78 -2.36 -2.97 -4.57
N ALA A 79 -1.22 -2.60 -3.97
CA ALA A 79 -1.00 -1.28 -3.38
C ALA A 79 -0.91 -0.15 -4.42
N ASN A 80 -0.36 -0.44 -5.62
CA ASN A 80 -0.18 0.53 -6.70
C ASN A 80 0.03 -0.19 -8.05
N LYS A 81 -0.74 0.16 -9.08
CA LYS A 81 -0.68 -0.52 -10.39
C LYS A 81 0.49 -0.07 -11.28
N ALA A 82 1.20 1.00 -10.94
CA ALA A 82 2.26 1.56 -11.79
C ALA A 82 3.38 0.55 -12.07
N LEU A 83 3.81 0.48 -13.31
CA LEU A 83 4.79 -0.50 -13.77
C LEU A 83 6.22 -0.12 -13.40
N CYS A 84 6.51 1.16 -13.14
CA CYS A 84 7.80 1.61 -12.63
C CYS A 84 8.18 0.92 -11.30
N PHE A 85 7.20 0.58 -10.45
CA PHE A 85 7.45 -0.16 -9.21
C PHE A 85 7.74 -1.64 -9.44
N VAL A 86 7.16 -2.24 -10.50
CA VAL A 86 7.50 -3.61 -10.92
C VAL A 86 8.95 -3.63 -11.44
N ASP A 87 9.32 -2.64 -12.25
CA ASP A 87 10.69 -2.50 -12.76
C ASP A 87 11.70 -2.27 -11.63
N ALA A 88 11.35 -1.45 -10.65
CA ALA A 88 12.19 -1.18 -9.48
C ALA A 88 12.33 -2.41 -8.58
N ALA A 89 11.24 -3.14 -8.32
CA ALA A 89 11.27 -4.39 -7.56
C ALA A 89 12.18 -5.42 -8.23
N ARG A 90 12.00 -5.63 -9.55
CA ARG A 90 12.86 -6.50 -10.37
C ARG A 90 14.32 -6.07 -10.33
N GLY A 91 14.61 -4.78 -10.52
CA GLY A 91 15.96 -4.23 -10.51
C GLY A 91 16.65 -4.34 -9.15
N ALA A 92 15.88 -4.38 -8.06
CA ALA A 92 16.35 -4.63 -6.70
C ALA A 92 16.41 -6.13 -6.33
N GLY A 93 16.07 -7.05 -7.24
CA GLY A 93 16.07 -8.49 -6.98
C GLY A 93 14.91 -8.97 -6.10
N LEU A 94 13.87 -8.17 -5.95
CA LEU A 94 12.67 -8.48 -5.17
C LEU A 94 11.66 -9.28 -6.01
N GLY A 95 10.78 -10.00 -5.33
CA GLY A 95 9.61 -10.63 -5.96
C GLY A 95 8.42 -9.70 -6.09
N VAL A 96 7.33 -10.20 -6.67
CA VAL A 96 6.05 -9.48 -6.80
C VAL A 96 4.89 -10.39 -6.43
N ASP A 97 4.02 -9.92 -5.53
CA ASP A 97 2.72 -10.52 -5.24
C ASP A 97 1.67 -9.92 -6.21
N VAL A 98 0.95 -10.81 -6.91
CA VAL A 98 -0.09 -10.46 -7.89
C VAL A 98 -1.44 -11.04 -7.48
N ALA A 99 -2.49 -10.26 -7.72
CA ALA A 99 -3.86 -10.55 -7.31
C ALA A 99 -4.85 -10.70 -8.49
N SER A 100 -4.38 -10.68 -9.74
CA SER A 100 -5.22 -10.99 -10.91
C SER A 100 -4.42 -11.46 -12.13
N GLU A 101 -5.13 -11.95 -13.15
CA GLU A 101 -4.53 -12.36 -14.43
C GLU A 101 -3.83 -11.20 -15.15
N ASN A 102 -4.41 -10.01 -15.16
CA ASN A 102 -3.78 -8.85 -15.81
C ASN A 102 -2.50 -8.43 -15.09
N GLU A 103 -2.51 -8.47 -13.75
CA GLU A 103 -1.29 -8.20 -12.97
C GLU A 103 -0.21 -9.22 -13.30
N LEU A 104 -0.55 -10.52 -13.30
CA LEU A 104 0.39 -11.59 -13.61
C LEU A 104 0.98 -11.43 -15.02
N ARG A 105 0.16 -11.15 -16.04
CA ARG A 105 0.63 -10.89 -17.40
C ARG A 105 1.56 -9.69 -17.47
N GLN A 106 1.21 -8.58 -16.83
CA GLN A 106 2.03 -7.36 -16.83
C GLN A 106 3.39 -7.62 -16.16
N VAL A 107 3.41 -8.31 -15.02
CA VAL A 107 4.63 -8.64 -14.28
C VAL A 107 5.54 -9.60 -15.07
N LEU A 108 4.98 -10.63 -15.70
CA LEU A 108 5.72 -11.52 -16.59
C LEU A 108 6.26 -10.79 -17.83
N ASN A 109 5.49 -9.89 -18.43
CA ASN A 109 5.91 -9.09 -19.58
C ASN A 109 7.03 -8.10 -19.22
N ARG A 110 7.10 -7.67 -17.95
CA ARG A 110 8.25 -6.93 -17.40
C ARG A 110 9.44 -7.82 -17.08
N GLY A 111 9.38 -9.12 -17.34
CA GLY A 111 10.51 -10.04 -17.17
C GLY A 111 10.85 -10.35 -15.71
N VAL A 112 9.88 -10.26 -14.80
CA VAL A 112 10.03 -10.84 -13.46
C VAL A 112 10.03 -12.36 -13.59
N ALA A 113 11.03 -13.01 -13.01
CA ALA A 113 11.17 -14.46 -13.07
C ALA A 113 9.96 -15.14 -12.38
N PRO A 114 9.36 -16.20 -12.95
CA PRO A 114 8.16 -16.83 -12.39
C PRO A 114 8.31 -17.30 -10.94
N GLU A 115 9.49 -17.79 -10.55
CA GLU A 115 9.83 -18.20 -9.18
C GLU A 115 9.90 -17.03 -8.19
N ARG A 116 9.90 -15.79 -8.70
CA ARG A 116 9.84 -14.54 -7.92
C ARG A 116 8.43 -13.92 -7.94
N ILE A 117 7.41 -14.68 -8.34
CA ILE A 117 6.02 -14.24 -8.36
C ILE A 117 5.18 -15.12 -7.44
N ILE A 118 4.34 -14.49 -6.62
CA ILE A 118 3.31 -15.17 -5.82
C ILE A 118 1.93 -14.74 -6.31
N LEU A 119 1.07 -15.70 -6.63
CA LEU A 119 -0.33 -15.45 -6.97
C LEU A 119 -1.21 -15.59 -5.72
N SER A 120 -1.57 -14.46 -5.09
CA SER A 120 -2.39 -14.41 -3.86
C SER A 120 -3.87 -14.04 -4.08
N ALA A 121 -4.32 -14.00 -5.35
CA ALA A 121 -5.68 -13.62 -5.72
C ALA A 121 -6.76 -14.37 -4.91
N ALA A 122 -7.73 -13.62 -4.39
CA ALA A 122 -8.85 -14.16 -3.62
C ALA A 122 -9.76 -15.08 -4.44
N ILE A 123 -9.89 -14.81 -5.74
CA ILE A 123 -10.66 -15.62 -6.67
C ILE A 123 -9.77 -15.90 -7.87
N LYS A 124 -9.41 -17.17 -8.07
CA LYS A 124 -8.56 -17.61 -9.17
C LYS A 124 -9.43 -18.25 -10.24
N THR A 125 -9.54 -17.65 -11.42
CA THR A 125 -10.24 -18.25 -12.58
C THR A 125 -9.40 -19.38 -13.18
N ASP A 126 -10.00 -20.24 -14.01
CA ASP A 126 -9.23 -21.31 -14.69
C ASP A 126 -8.17 -20.74 -15.61
N ALA A 127 -8.45 -19.61 -16.27
CA ALA A 127 -7.49 -18.92 -17.14
C ALA A 127 -6.27 -18.43 -16.34
N LEU A 128 -6.52 -17.83 -15.17
CA LEU A 128 -5.48 -17.39 -14.24
C LEU A 128 -4.65 -18.56 -13.70
N LEU A 129 -5.31 -19.63 -13.22
CA LEU A 129 -4.61 -20.83 -12.73
C LEU A 129 -3.78 -21.48 -13.84
N ARG A 130 -4.32 -21.64 -15.04
CA ARG A 130 -3.58 -22.18 -16.18
C ARG A 130 -2.35 -21.35 -16.51
N LEU A 131 -2.47 -20.01 -16.51
CA LEU A 131 -1.33 -19.13 -16.73
C LEU A 131 -0.26 -19.29 -15.65
N ALA A 132 -0.65 -19.35 -14.37
CA ALA A 132 0.30 -19.53 -13.27
C ALA A 132 1.03 -20.89 -13.37
N ILE A 133 0.28 -21.97 -13.64
CA ILE A 133 0.84 -23.32 -13.78
C ILE A 133 1.78 -23.42 -14.99
N ASP A 134 1.35 -22.95 -16.16
CA ASP A 134 2.15 -22.95 -17.41
C ASP A 134 3.49 -22.23 -17.23
N ARG A 135 3.50 -21.16 -16.43
CA ARG A 135 4.68 -20.33 -16.18
C ARG A 135 5.51 -20.76 -14.98
N GLY A 136 5.02 -21.68 -14.16
CA GLY A 136 5.70 -22.09 -12.92
C GLY A 136 5.66 -21.05 -11.81
N VAL A 137 4.58 -20.27 -11.73
CA VAL A 137 4.35 -19.28 -10.68
C VAL A 137 3.76 -19.95 -9.45
N THR A 138 4.27 -19.61 -8.25
CA THR A 138 3.75 -20.13 -6.99
C THR A 138 2.35 -19.58 -6.72
N ILE A 139 1.40 -20.49 -6.47
CA ILE A 139 0.00 -20.15 -6.20
C ILE A 139 -0.25 -20.24 -4.69
N SER A 140 -0.69 -19.15 -4.06
CA SER A 140 -1.24 -19.27 -2.71
C SER A 140 -2.58 -20.00 -2.79
N CYS A 141 -2.59 -21.26 -2.36
CA CYS A 141 -3.74 -22.14 -2.47
C CYS A 141 -4.67 -21.95 -1.28
N ASP A 142 -5.86 -21.40 -1.51
CA ASP A 142 -6.76 -20.91 -0.47
C ASP A 142 -7.53 -22.03 0.24
N SER A 143 -7.86 -23.12 -0.46
CA SER A 143 -8.66 -24.22 0.11
C SER A 143 -8.32 -25.58 -0.50
N ARG A 144 -8.75 -26.67 0.15
CA ARG A 144 -8.55 -28.03 -0.39
C ARG A 144 -9.27 -28.25 -1.72
N ALA A 145 -10.43 -27.64 -1.91
CA ALA A 145 -11.16 -27.66 -3.18
C ALA A 145 -10.40 -26.91 -4.28
N GLU A 146 -9.75 -25.79 -3.94
CA GLU A 146 -8.86 -25.10 -4.89
C GLU A 146 -7.63 -25.97 -5.24
N ALA A 147 -7.05 -26.69 -4.26
CA ALA A 147 -5.93 -27.62 -4.50
C ALA A 147 -6.31 -28.75 -5.47
N GLU A 148 -7.47 -29.38 -5.30
CA GLU A 148 -7.99 -30.41 -6.22
C GLU A 148 -8.18 -29.87 -7.64
N ARG A 149 -8.69 -28.65 -7.75
CA ARG A 149 -8.85 -27.96 -9.03
C ARG A 149 -7.51 -27.62 -9.68
N ILE A 150 -6.53 -27.15 -8.91
CA ILE A 150 -5.17 -26.90 -9.38
C ILE A 150 -4.53 -28.19 -9.90
N ALA A 151 -4.66 -29.31 -9.18
CA ALA A 151 -4.14 -30.60 -9.59
C ALA A 151 -4.74 -31.07 -10.92
N ALA A 152 -6.06 -30.93 -11.10
CA ALA A 152 -6.74 -31.30 -12.34
C ALA A 152 -6.24 -30.47 -13.54
N LEU A 153 -6.05 -29.16 -13.35
CA LEU A 153 -5.52 -28.28 -14.38
C LEU A 153 -4.04 -28.59 -14.70
N ALA A 154 -3.22 -28.82 -13.68
CA ALA A 154 -1.81 -29.20 -13.83
C ALA A 154 -1.66 -30.50 -14.63
N LYS A 155 -2.47 -31.51 -14.30
CA LYS A 155 -2.56 -32.76 -15.06
C LYS A 155 -2.96 -32.52 -16.52
N ALA A 156 -3.97 -31.69 -16.76
CA ALA A 156 -4.43 -31.39 -18.12
C ALA A 156 -3.38 -30.64 -18.96
N LEU A 157 -2.49 -29.89 -18.30
CA LEU A 157 -1.39 -29.16 -18.95
C LEU A 157 -0.11 -30.03 -19.09
N ASN A 158 -0.01 -31.18 -18.42
CA ASN A 158 1.24 -31.93 -18.23
C ASN A 158 2.35 -31.11 -17.54
N HIS A 159 1.97 -30.29 -16.57
CA HIS A 159 2.87 -29.52 -15.72
C HIS A 159 2.71 -29.93 -14.26
N THR A 160 3.69 -29.60 -13.44
CA THR A 160 3.57 -29.61 -11.97
C THR A 160 3.20 -28.21 -11.51
N ALA A 161 2.18 -28.09 -10.67
CA ALA A 161 1.78 -26.83 -10.07
C ALA A 161 2.57 -26.57 -8.78
N HIS A 162 3.04 -25.33 -8.64
CA HIS A 162 3.73 -24.82 -7.46
C HIS A 162 2.72 -24.13 -6.55
N VAL A 163 2.60 -24.56 -5.30
CA VAL A 163 1.61 -24.00 -4.37
C VAL A 163 2.17 -23.72 -2.98
N ALA A 164 1.57 -22.74 -2.31
CA ALA A 164 1.70 -22.54 -0.87
C ALA A 164 0.29 -22.64 -0.25
N PRO A 165 -0.07 -23.75 0.43
CA PRO A 165 -1.33 -23.83 1.19
C PRO A 165 -1.46 -22.65 2.14
N ARG A 166 -2.60 -21.96 2.06
CA ARG A 166 -2.90 -20.81 2.90
C ARG A 166 -3.52 -21.26 4.21
N LEU A 167 -2.88 -20.94 5.32
CA LEU A 167 -3.39 -21.20 6.66
C LEU A 167 -4.41 -20.13 7.07
N ALA A 168 -5.54 -20.61 7.58
CA ALA A 168 -6.39 -19.87 8.48
C ALA A 168 -5.95 -20.22 9.92
N PRO A 169 -5.39 -19.28 10.69
CA PRO A 169 -5.00 -19.56 12.07
C PRO A 169 -6.21 -19.93 12.93
N ASN A 170 -5.96 -20.66 14.02
CA ASN A 170 -7.03 -21.10 14.92
C ASN A 170 -7.79 -19.88 15.52
N PRO A 171 -9.13 -19.83 15.38
CA PRO A 171 -9.96 -18.73 15.90
C PRO A 171 -9.92 -18.59 17.43
N ASP A 172 -9.48 -19.61 18.17
CA ASP A 172 -9.27 -19.52 19.61
C ASP A 172 -8.10 -18.58 19.98
N ASN A 173 -7.16 -18.39 19.05
CA ASN A 173 -5.93 -17.63 19.26
C ASN A 173 -5.92 -16.29 18.50
N LEU A 174 -6.56 -16.24 17.33
CA LEU A 174 -6.54 -15.09 16.42
C LEU A 174 -7.92 -14.84 15.82
N PRO A 175 -8.25 -13.61 15.39
CA PRO A 175 -9.54 -13.32 14.78
C PRO A 175 -9.82 -14.22 13.55
N PRO A 176 -11.07 -14.66 13.35
CA PRO A 176 -11.42 -15.52 12.23
C PRO A 176 -11.22 -14.80 10.88
N THR A 177 -10.85 -15.57 9.87
CA THR A 177 -10.65 -15.10 8.49
C THR A 177 -11.46 -15.95 7.52
N ARG A 178 -11.86 -15.34 6.40
CA ARG A 178 -12.55 -16.05 5.30
C ARG A 178 -11.59 -16.74 4.32
N PHE A 179 -10.29 -16.65 4.55
CA PHE A 179 -9.24 -17.12 3.66
C PHE A 179 -8.42 -18.23 4.30
N GLY A 180 -8.01 -19.21 3.51
CA GLY A 180 -7.22 -20.35 4.00
C GLY A 180 -8.06 -21.45 4.65
N GLU A 181 -7.36 -22.50 5.05
CA GLU A 181 -7.92 -23.63 5.82
C GLU A 181 -7.15 -23.81 7.14
N LEU A 182 -7.80 -24.43 8.12
CA LEU A 182 -7.19 -24.76 9.41
C LEU A 182 -6.03 -25.76 9.24
N LEU A 183 -5.06 -25.73 10.16
CA LEU A 183 -3.90 -26.62 10.16
C LEU A 183 -4.26 -28.10 9.94
N HIS A 184 -5.23 -28.63 10.70
CA HIS A 184 -5.62 -30.04 10.61
C HIS A 184 -6.28 -30.40 9.27
N ALA A 185 -6.91 -29.44 8.59
CA ALA A 185 -7.48 -29.66 7.27
C ALA A 185 -6.35 -29.85 6.24
N TRP A 186 -5.29 -29.03 6.30
CA TRP A 186 -4.11 -29.22 5.45
C TRP A 186 -3.30 -30.47 5.79
N GLN A 187 -3.16 -30.82 7.07
CA GLN A 187 -2.48 -32.05 7.50
C GLN A 187 -3.18 -33.34 7.06
N SER A 188 -4.47 -33.26 6.72
CA SER A 188 -5.24 -34.39 6.18
C SER A 188 -5.37 -34.35 4.66
N HIS A 189 -4.86 -33.31 4.00
CA HIS A 189 -4.92 -33.18 2.55
C HIS A 189 -3.89 -34.09 1.87
N ALA A 190 -4.34 -34.85 0.86
CA ALA A 190 -3.44 -35.68 0.06
C ALA A 190 -2.84 -34.85 -1.07
N TRP A 191 -1.51 -34.84 -1.17
CA TRP A 191 -0.78 -34.07 -2.18
C TRP A 191 -0.49 -34.94 -3.42
N PRO A 192 -1.15 -34.73 -4.57
CA PRO A 192 -0.90 -35.50 -5.78
C PRO A 192 0.46 -35.13 -6.42
N GLU A 193 1.04 -36.04 -7.22
CA GLU A 193 2.32 -35.82 -7.91
C GLU A 193 2.34 -34.58 -8.83
N THR A 194 1.17 -34.11 -9.24
CA THR A 194 1.01 -32.90 -10.07
C THR A 194 1.09 -31.60 -9.26
N ILE A 195 1.29 -31.66 -7.94
CA ILE A 195 1.44 -30.50 -7.06
C ILE A 195 2.72 -30.63 -6.23
N HIS A 196 3.48 -29.54 -6.17
CA HIS A 196 4.50 -29.29 -5.17
C HIS A 196 4.04 -28.20 -4.21
N ALA A 197 3.95 -28.54 -2.92
CA ALA A 197 3.76 -27.57 -1.84
C ALA A 197 5.14 -26.99 -1.45
N ASP A 198 5.51 -25.88 -2.09
CA ASP A 198 6.85 -25.27 -1.96
C ASP A 198 7.03 -24.49 -0.66
N GLY A 199 5.93 -24.14 0.01
CA GLY A 199 5.92 -23.40 1.26
C GLY A 199 4.54 -23.33 1.88
N VAL A 200 4.34 -22.42 2.82
CA VAL A 200 3.06 -22.15 3.49
C VAL A 200 2.78 -20.66 3.46
N HIS A 201 1.56 -20.25 3.18
CA HIS A 201 1.17 -18.84 3.26
C HIS A 201 0.25 -18.60 4.45
N VAL A 202 0.44 -17.50 5.16
CA VAL A 202 -0.49 -16.98 6.16
C VAL A 202 -0.53 -15.46 6.05
N HIS A 203 -1.72 -14.87 6.13
CA HIS A 203 -1.85 -13.42 6.13
C HIS A 203 -2.88 -13.01 7.17
N LEU A 204 -2.48 -12.14 8.09
CA LEU A 204 -3.38 -11.60 9.12
C LEU A 204 -3.70 -10.13 8.83
N HIS A 205 -4.84 -9.70 9.33
CA HIS A 205 -5.15 -8.28 9.45
C HIS A 205 -4.32 -7.64 10.59
N GLY A 206 -4.07 -6.34 10.50
CA GLY A 206 -3.31 -5.58 11.51
C GLY A 206 -1.78 -5.75 11.43
N TYR A 207 -1.08 -5.18 12.41
CA TYR A 207 0.39 -4.99 12.43
C TYR A 207 1.09 -5.62 13.63
N SER A 208 0.36 -6.38 14.45
CA SER A 208 0.89 -7.03 15.66
C SER A 208 1.94 -8.10 15.29
N GLU A 209 3.17 -7.90 15.73
CA GLU A 209 4.25 -8.88 15.59
C GLU A 209 4.02 -10.12 16.46
N SER A 210 3.36 -9.97 17.62
CA SER A 210 2.97 -11.12 18.44
C SER A 210 1.96 -12.02 17.73
N ASP A 211 1.00 -11.43 17.02
CA ASP A 211 -0.01 -12.21 16.29
C ASP A 211 0.65 -12.97 15.14
N ARG A 212 1.66 -12.37 14.49
CA ARG A 212 2.47 -13.07 13.48
C ARG A 212 3.25 -14.23 14.08
N ARG A 213 3.82 -14.09 15.28
CA ARG A 213 4.46 -15.21 15.98
C ARG A 213 3.48 -16.33 16.32
N THR A 214 2.25 -15.99 16.74
CA THR A 214 1.19 -16.99 16.96
C THR A 214 0.89 -17.77 15.67
N ALA A 215 0.74 -17.08 14.54
CA ALA A 215 0.53 -17.73 13.25
C ALA A 215 1.75 -18.54 12.76
N LEU A 216 2.97 -18.09 13.05
CA LEU A 216 4.20 -18.81 12.71
C LEU A 216 4.27 -20.20 13.36
N ALA A 217 3.72 -20.38 14.57
CA ALA A 217 3.69 -21.69 15.21
C ALA A 217 2.92 -22.71 14.37
N GLU A 218 1.73 -22.35 13.88
CA GLU A 218 0.92 -23.21 13.00
C GLU A 218 1.59 -23.40 11.63
N ALA A 219 2.21 -22.35 11.08
CA ALA A 219 2.91 -22.43 9.80
C ALA A 219 4.13 -23.36 9.86
N ILE A 220 4.94 -23.29 10.91
CA ILE A 220 6.08 -24.20 11.12
C ILE A 220 5.59 -25.64 11.28
N ALA A 221 4.53 -25.88 12.05
CA ALA A 221 3.94 -27.20 12.20
C ALA A 221 3.43 -27.78 10.86
N LEU A 222 2.86 -26.94 9.99
CA LEU A 222 2.46 -27.36 8.65
C LEU A 222 3.67 -27.67 7.76
N ILE A 223 4.73 -26.84 7.79
CA ILE A 223 5.97 -27.10 7.05
C ILE A 223 6.57 -28.45 7.46
N GLU A 224 6.69 -28.73 8.76
CA GLU A 224 7.21 -30.01 9.26
C GLU A 224 6.36 -31.19 8.76
N HIS A 225 5.03 -31.06 8.80
CA HIS A 225 4.13 -32.08 8.25
C HIS A 225 4.30 -32.28 6.74
N LEU A 226 4.35 -31.20 5.96
CA LEU A 226 4.53 -31.25 4.51
C LEU A 226 5.83 -31.96 4.13
N ARG A 227 6.92 -31.67 4.83
CA ARG A 227 8.20 -32.37 4.64
C ARG A 227 8.12 -33.85 4.98
N LEU A 228 7.40 -34.22 6.05
CA LEU A 228 7.19 -35.63 6.42
C LEU A 228 6.45 -36.42 5.32
N VAL A 229 5.53 -35.78 4.59
CA VAL A 229 4.82 -36.39 3.45
C VAL A 229 5.52 -36.19 2.10
N GLY A 230 6.77 -35.74 2.10
CA GLY A 230 7.64 -35.67 0.93
C GLY A 230 7.52 -34.39 0.09
N GLN A 231 6.86 -33.35 0.58
CA GLN A 231 6.76 -32.06 -0.11
C GLN A 231 7.99 -31.16 0.16
N PRO A 232 8.35 -30.24 -0.75
CA PRO A 232 9.54 -29.39 -0.59
C PRO A 232 9.47 -28.45 0.62
N ALA A 233 8.35 -27.73 0.81
CA ALA A 233 8.04 -26.90 1.99
C ALA A 233 9.24 -26.12 2.55
N SER A 234 9.76 -25.20 1.74
CA SER A 234 11.02 -24.47 1.95
C SER A 234 10.85 -23.07 2.53
N PHE A 235 9.67 -22.47 2.42
CA PHE A 235 9.42 -21.10 2.91
C PHE A 235 8.10 -20.98 3.67
N ILE A 236 8.02 -19.97 4.53
CA ILE A 236 6.77 -19.45 5.08
C ILE A 236 6.61 -18.02 4.58
N ASP A 237 5.48 -17.74 3.93
CA ASP A 237 5.03 -16.40 3.60
C ASP A 237 4.07 -15.91 4.68
N ILE A 238 4.40 -14.80 5.34
CA ILE A 238 3.55 -14.19 6.38
C ILE A 238 2.71 -13.02 5.85
N GLY A 239 2.67 -12.87 4.53
CA GLY A 239 1.94 -11.86 3.79
C GLY A 239 2.41 -10.46 4.10
N GLY A 240 1.52 -9.49 3.91
CA GLY A 240 1.75 -8.09 4.29
C GLY A 240 1.52 -7.78 5.78
N GLY A 241 1.15 -6.53 6.06
CA GLY A 241 0.96 -6.06 7.44
C GLY A 241 2.26 -5.61 8.12
N VAL A 242 3.28 -5.28 7.33
CA VAL A 242 4.49 -4.59 7.80
C VAL A 242 4.14 -3.11 8.06
N PRO A 243 4.33 -2.58 9.28
CA PRO A 243 3.94 -1.22 9.63
C PRO A 243 4.83 -0.14 9.00
N MET A 244 4.24 1.03 8.81
CA MET A 244 4.89 2.28 8.39
C MET A 244 4.18 3.48 9.04
N SER A 245 4.84 4.65 9.09
CA SER A 245 4.25 5.88 9.64
C SER A 245 4.11 6.95 8.56
N TYR A 246 2.92 7.52 8.39
CA TYR A 246 2.70 8.68 7.51
C TYR A 246 3.06 10.00 8.18
N LEU A 247 2.99 10.02 9.52
CA LEU A 247 3.09 11.23 10.32
C LEU A 247 4.43 11.32 11.03
N GLU A 248 4.86 12.56 11.26
CA GLU A 248 6.11 12.85 11.99
C GLU A 248 5.92 12.83 13.51
N SER A 249 4.78 13.30 14.00
CA SER A 249 4.54 13.50 15.43
C SER A 249 3.56 12.48 15.99
N ARG A 250 4.00 11.80 17.05
CA ARG A 250 3.16 10.94 17.88
C ARG A 250 2.09 11.76 18.60
N GLU A 251 2.48 12.93 19.09
CA GLU A 251 1.66 13.83 19.90
C GLU A 251 0.47 14.34 19.10
N GLN A 252 0.68 14.72 17.83
CA GLN A 252 -0.42 15.12 16.94
C GLN A 252 -1.38 13.96 16.65
N TRP A 253 -0.86 12.75 16.45
CA TRP A 253 -1.69 11.57 16.26
C TRP A 253 -2.54 11.26 17.49
N GLU A 254 -1.94 11.26 18.69
CA GLU A 254 -2.66 11.06 19.95
C GLU A 254 -3.70 12.16 20.19
N TYR A 255 -3.37 13.42 19.88
CA TYR A 255 -4.30 14.53 19.96
C TYR A 255 -5.49 14.37 19.00
N TYR A 256 -5.25 13.98 17.75
CA TYR A 256 -6.31 13.68 16.80
C TYR A 256 -7.23 12.56 17.31
N GLN A 257 -6.66 11.47 17.84
CA GLN A 257 -7.43 10.35 18.39
C GLN A 257 -8.33 10.80 19.56
N GLN A 258 -7.83 11.70 20.42
CA GLN A 258 -8.65 12.31 21.48
C GLN A 258 -9.78 13.18 20.91
N ARG A 259 -9.48 14.03 19.91
CA ARG A 259 -10.46 14.92 19.29
C ARG A 259 -11.57 14.16 18.57
N ILE A 260 -11.24 13.14 17.78
CA ILE A 260 -12.25 12.33 17.07
C ILE A 260 -13.08 11.49 18.05
N ALA A 261 -12.49 10.99 19.15
CA ALA A 261 -13.22 10.31 20.20
C ALA A 261 -14.23 11.24 20.92
N ALA A 262 -13.83 12.48 21.22
CA ALA A 262 -14.72 13.47 21.81
C ALA A 262 -15.87 13.86 20.86
N GLN A 263 -15.61 14.02 19.56
CA GLN A 263 -16.65 14.24 18.54
C GLN A 263 -17.64 13.08 18.50
N ARG A 264 -17.16 11.82 18.48
CA ARG A 264 -18.02 10.61 18.49
C ARG A 264 -18.88 10.51 19.76
N ALA A 265 -18.36 10.99 20.89
CA ALA A 265 -19.08 11.03 22.16
C ALA A 265 -20.07 12.22 22.25
N GLY A 266 -20.07 13.14 21.29
CA GLY A 266 -20.88 14.35 21.32
C GLY A 266 -20.41 15.38 22.36
N THR A 267 -19.17 15.26 22.85
CA THR A 267 -18.59 16.16 23.87
C THR A 267 -17.57 17.13 23.31
N GLY A 268 -17.10 16.92 22.09
CA GLY A 268 -16.13 17.79 21.40
C GLY A 268 -16.73 18.52 20.19
N GLU A 269 -16.20 19.69 19.90
CA GLU A 269 -16.53 20.46 18.69
C GLU A 269 -16.20 19.66 17.42
N PRO A 270 -17.17 19.52 16.48
CA PRO A 270 -16.93 18.85 15.21
C PRO A 270 -15.88 19.58 14.36
N PHE A 271 -15.04 18.81 13.67
CA PHE A 271 -14.01 19.33 12.77
C PHE A 271 -13.96 18.58 11.43
N THR A 272 -14.96 17.73 11.21
CA THR A 272 -15.09 16.87 10.04
C THR A 272 -16.34 17.23 9.26
N TRP A 273 -16.33 16.92 7.96
CA TRP A 273 -17.46 17.17 7.07
C TRP A 273 -18.75 16.54 7.63
N LYS A 274 -19.76 17.38 7.89
CA LYS A 274 -21.05 16.97 8.49
C LYS A 274 -20.89 16.18 9.80
N SER A 275 -19.83 16.44 10.57
CA SER A 275 -19.52 15.74 11.81
C SER A 275 -19.36 14.23 11.65
N ASP A 276 -18.88 13.77 10.47
CA ASP A 276 -18.64 12.36 10.20
C ASP A 276 -17.71 11.74 11.27
N PRO A 277 -18.10 10.62 11.93
CA PRO A 277 -17.32 10.04 13.01
C PRO A 277 -16.01 9.40 12.56
N LEU A 278 -15.79 9.17 11.26
CA LEU A 278 -14.62 8.48 10.71
C LEU A 278 -14.36 7.14 11.42
N SER A 279 -15.36 6.27 11.52
CA SER A 279 -15.30 5.04 12.32
C SER A 279 -14.24 4.03 11.87
N ASN A 280 -13.80 4.09 10.61
CA ASN A 280 -12.78 3.21 10.04
C ASN A 280 -11.56 4.03 9.59
N THR A 281 -10.53 4.07 10.42
CA THR A 281 -9.28 4.82 10.15
C THR A 281 -8.06 3.91 10.13
N TYR A 282 -7.14 4.17 9.22
CA TYR A 282 -5.79 3.60 9.26
C TYR A 282 -4.97 4.19 10.42
N PRO A 283 -4.05 3.45 11.07
CA PRO A 283 -3.12 4.03 12.04
C PRO A 283 -2.03 4.85 11.32
N PHE A 284 -2.25 6.16 11.12
CA PHE A 284 -1.33 7.01 10.35
C PHE A 284 0.01 7.27 11.05
N TRP A 285 0.12 7.04 12.35
CA TRP A 285 1.39 7.01 13.08
C TRP A 285 1.61 5.65 13.74
N GLN A 286 2.78 5.04 13.54
CA GLN A 286 3.15 3.72 14.06
C GLN A 286 4.63 3.64 14.40
N THR A 287 4.96 2.84 15.42
CA THR A 287 6.34 2.44 15.75
C THR A 287 6.34 1.09 16.48
N PRO A 288 7.34 0.21 16.28
CA PRO A 288 8.37 0.31 15.23
C PRO A 288 7.80 0.12 13.82
N THR A 289 8.63 0.38 12.81
CA THR A 289 8.27 0.19 11.39
C THR A 289 9.28 -0.68 10.67
N ARG A 290 8.84 -1.35 9.58
CA ARG A 290 9.67 -2.16 8.67
C ARG A 290 10.74 -3.01 9.36
N GLY A 291 12.03 -2.69 9.20
CA GLY A 291 13.15 -3.50 9.71
C GLY A 291 13.13 -3.66 11.23
N GLN A 292 12.82 -2.59 11.97
CA GLN A 292 12.72 -2.66 13.43
C GLN A 292 11.52 -3.51 13.89
N TRP A 293 10.43 -3.47 13.15
CA TRP A 293 9.29 -4.34 13.42
C TRP A 293 9.62 -5.81 13.15
N LEU A 294 10.32 -6.09 12.05
CA LEU A 294 10.75 -7.46 11.72
C LEU A 294 11.78 -7.98 12.74
N ASP A 295 12.69 -7.13 13.20
CA ASP A 295 13.63 -7.46 14.28
C ASP A 295 12.89 -7.86 15.57
N GLN A 296 11.84 -7.12 15.95
CA GLN A 296 10.99 -7.50 17.09
C GLN A 296 10.25 -8.81 16.86
N LEU A 297 9.73 -9.03 15.64
CA LEU A 297 9.08 -10.29 15.26
C LEU A 297 10.05 -11.46 15.43
N LEU A 298 11.23 -11.38 14.83
CA LEU A 298 12.24 -12.45 14.79
C LEU A 298 12.89 -12.72 16.15
N SER A 299 13.02 -11.69 16.99
CA SER A 299 13.52 -11.83 18.36
C SER A 299 12.53 -12.49 19.32
N GLY A 300 11.24 -12.41 19.03
CA GLY A 300 10.19 -12.87 19.94
C GLY A 300 9.95 -14.38 19.90
N GLU A 301 9.39 -14.91 20.98
CA GLU A 301 9.09 -16.34 21.16
C GLU A 301 7.92 -16.82 20.30
N VAL A 302 8.11 -17.95 19.61
CA VAL A 302 7.08 -18.74 18.94
C VAL A 302 6.79 -19.97 19.80
N ALA A 303 5.53 -20.14 20.18
CA ALA A 303 5.11 -21.22 21.08
C ALA A 303 5.53 -22.60 20.54
N GLY A 304 6.31 -23.34 21.34
CA GLY A 304 6.82 -24.67 20.98
C GLY A 304 8.10 -24.68 20.13
N PHE A 305 8.58 -23.53 19.66
CA PHE A 305 9.71 -23.45 18.72
C PHE A 305 10.86 -22.53 19.17
N GLY A 306 10.66 -21.71 20.21
CA GLY A 306 11.66 -20.74 20.68
C GLY A 306 11.61 -19.42 19.91
N PRO A 307 12.67 -18.59 19.95
CA PRO A 307 12.73 -17.34 19.19
C PRO A 307 12.50 -17.55 17.69
N ALA A 308 11.64 -16.74 17.07
CA ALA A 308 11.21 -16.90 15.67
C ALA A 308 12.39 -17.02 14.69
N GLY A 309 13.43 -16.19 14.84
CA GLY A 309 14.62 -16.24 13.99
C GLY A 309 15.36 -17.58 14.06
N ARG A 310 15.51 -18.14 15.26
CA ARG A 310 16.10 -19.49 15.44
C ARG A 310 15.18 -20.58 14.94
N ALA A 311 13.89 -20.47 15.23
CA ALA A 311 12.89 -21.43 14.81
C ALA A 311 12.92 -21.64 13.29
N LEU A 312 13.03 -20.56 12.51
CA LEU A 312 13.12 -20.57 11.06
C LEU A 312 14.49 -21.04 10.55
N SER A 313 15.58 -20.45 11.05
CA SER A 313 16.94 -20.74 10.56
C SER A 313 17.40 -22.18 10.83
N GLU A 314 17.17 -22.71 12.04
CA GLU A 314 17.53 -24.11 12.39
C GLU A 314 16.75 -25.14 11.56
N ARG A 315 15.59 -24.73 11.01
CA ARG A 315 14.75 -25.56 10.14
C ARG A 315 15.01 -25.32 8.66
N ASN A 316 15.93 -24.43 8.28
CA ASN A 316 16.13 -24.00 6.90
C ASN A 316 14.80 -23.59 6.25
N ILE A 317 14.08 -22.66 6.89
CA ILE A 317 12.83 -22.10 6.37
C ILE A 317 13.09 -20.63 6.01
N SER A 318 12.93 -20.28 4.74
CA SER A 318 12.97 -18.89 4.30
C SER A 318 11.70 -18.16 4.73
N LEU A 319 11.82 -16.87 5.05
CA LEU A 319 10.69 -16.01 5.39
C LEU A 319 10.34 -15.10 4.21
N HIS A 320 9.12 -15.22 3.70
CA HIS A 320 8.62 -14.33 2.66
C HIS A 320 7.70 -13.26 3.28
N LEU A 321 7.80 -12.04 2.76
CA LEU A 321 7.01 -10.88 3.16
C LEU A 321 6.35 -10.27 1.92
N GLU A 322 5.07 -9.90 2.02
CA GLU A 322 4.32 -9.21 0.94
C GLU A 322 3.98 -7.75 1.28
N PRO A 323 4.96 -6.86 1.61
CA PRO A 323 4.65 -5.47 1.91
C PRO A 323 4.21 -4.73 0.65
N GLY A 324 3.04 -4.08 0.72
CA GLY A 324 2.59 -3.12 -0.29
C GLY A 324 2.80 -1.69 0.20
N ARG A 325 1.99 -1.28 1.18
CA ARG A 325 1.97 0.08 1.72
C ARG A 325 3.33 0.54 2.24
N SER A 326 3.96 -0.24 3.11
CA SER A 326 5.24 0.11 3.74
C SER A 326 6.42 0.03 2.79
N LEU A 327 6.32 -0.79 1.74
CA LEU A 327 7.33 -0.85 0.69
C LEU A 327 7.29 0.40 -0.19
N LEU A 328 6.09 0.95 -0.40
CA LEU A 328 5.85 2.21 -1.11
C LEU A 328 5.93 3.47 -0.22
N ASP A 329 6.43 3.37 1.02
CA ASP A 329 6.63 4.54 1.90
C ASP A 329 7.58 5.53 1.22
N GLY A 330 7.12 6.77 1.01
CA GLY A 330 7.88 7.82 0.37
C GLY A 330 7.91 7.76 -1.17
N CYS A 331 7.09 6.92 -1.81
CA CYS A 331 7.21 6.66 -3.25
C CYS A 331 6.27 7.47 -4.15
N GLY A 332 5.39 8.32 -3.62
CA GLY A 332 4.48 9.09 -4.48
C GLY A 332 3.83 10.30 -3.84
N ILE A 333 3.40 11.23 -4.67
CA ILE A 333 2.69 12.46 -4.35
C ILE A 333 1.54 12.66 -5.36
N ILE A 334 0.39 13.15 -4.89
CA ILE A 334 -0.70 13.59 -5.76
C ILE A 334 -0.65 15.11 -5.86
N LEU A 335 -0.72 15.64 -7.08
CA LEU A 335 -0.81 17.08 -7.35
C LEU A 335 -2.20 17.41 -7.91
N ALA A 336 -2.95 18.27 -7.22
CA ALA A 336 -4.31 18.66 -7.61
C ALA A 336 -4.45 20.19 -7.65
N GLU A 337 -4.87 20.74 -8.79
CA GLU A 337 -5.02 22.18 -9.00
C GLU A 337 -6.29 22.70 -8.32
N VAL A 338 -6.20 23.84 -7.65
CA VAL A 338 -7.34 24.54 -7.05
C VAL A 338 -8.16 25.18 -8.18
N SER A 339 -9.36 24.66 -8.41
CA SER A 339 -10.27 25.09 -9.48
C SER A 339 -11.20 26.23 -9.08
N PHE A 340 -11.65 26.26 -7.83
CA PHE A 340 -12.52 27.34 -7.33
C PHE A 340 -12.40 27.51 -5.82
N LEU A 341 -12.72 28.72 -5.36
CA LEU A 341 -12.94 29.06 -3.96
C LEU A 341 -14.34 29.67 -3.84
N LYS A 342 -15.20 29.11 -3.00
CA LYS A 342 -16.57 29.62 -2.82
C LYS A 342 -17.09 29.37 -1.41
N GLU A 343 -18.25 29.93 -1.12
CA GLU A 343 -19.04 29.58 0.06
C GLU A 343 -20.29 28.83 -0.40
N ARG A 344 -20.70 27.82 0.36
CA ARG A 344 -22.02 27.22 0.23
C ARG A 344 -23.07 28.23 0.72
N SER A 345 -24.34 28.00 0.40
CA SER A 345 -25.45 28.91 0.75
C SER A 345 -25.61 29.19 2.26
N ASP A 346 -25.05 28.34 3.12
CA ASP A 346 -25.01 28.51 4.58
C ASP A 346 -23.71 29.15 5.10
N GLY A 347 -22.85 29.63 4.21
CA GLY A 347 -21.57 30.27 4.53
C GLY A 347 -20.40 29.31 4.68
N LEU A 348 -20.58 27.99 4.53
CA LEU A 348 -19.49 27.03 4.66
C LEU A 348 -18.45 27.21 3.54
N PRO A 349 -17.17 27.51 3.83
CA PRO A 349 -16.17 27.69 2.79
C PRO A 349 -15.76 26.36 2.14
N LEU A 350 -15.72 26.36 0.81
CA LEU A 350 -15.35 25.22 -0.01
C LEU A 350 -14.15 25.56 -0.90
N ILE A 351 -13.22 24.62 -0.98
CA ILE A 351 -12.02 24.67 -1.80
C ILE A 351 -12.14 23.55 -2.83
N GLY A 352 -12.52 23.92 -4.05
CA GLY A 352 -12.66 22.98 -5.15
C GLY A 352 -11.33 22.69 -5.78
N VAL A 353 -10.96 21.41 -5.86
CA VAL A 353 -9.76 20.94 -6.57
C VAL A 353 -10.16 20.15 -7.82
N ALA A 354 -9.33 20.21 -8.86
CA ALA A 354 -9.49 19.50 -10.12
C ALA A 354 -9.17 18.01 -9.94
N MET A 355 -9.94 17.34 -9.09
CA MET A 355 -9.86 15.90 -8.82
C MET A 355 -11.19 15.40 -8.30
N ASN A 356 -11.47 14.12 -8.49
CA ASN A 356 -12.58 13.46 -7.84
C ASN A 356 -12.11 12.66 -6.62
N ARG A 357 -13.03 12.39 -5.69
CA ARG A 357 -12.74 11.69 -4.43
C ARG A 357 -12.21 10.28 -4.62
N THR A 358 -12.35 9.66 -5.79
CA THR A 358 -11.84 8.31 -6.03
C THR A 358 -10.37 8.30 -6.45
N GLN A 359 -9.84 9.44 -6.93
CA GLN A 359 -8.43 9.59 -7.33
C GLN A 359 -7.48 9.81 -6.14
N CYS A 360 -8.00 9.98 -4.92
CA CYS A 360 -7.22 10.05 -3.68
C CYS A 360 -8.06 9.44 -2.55
N ARG A 361 -8.10 8.11 -2.48
CA ARG A 361 -8.93 7.38 -1.52
C ARG A 361 -8.39 6.01 -1.17
N THR A 362 -8.51 5.69 0.10
CA THR A 362 -8.18 4.39 0.70
C THR A 362 -9.46 3.68 1.13
N ALA A 363 -9.35 2.43 1.57
CA ALA A 363 -10.45 1.70 2.21
C ALA A 363 -10.86 2.28 3.58
N ALA A 364 -10.07 3.19 4.14
CA ALA A 364 -10.42 3.97 5.33
C ALA A 364 -11.31 5.18 4.96
N ASP A 365 -11.99 5.74 5.96
CA ASP A 365 -12.98 6.80 5.78
C ASP A 365 -12.38 8.14 5.29
N ASP A 366 -11.10 8.38 5.62
CA ASP A 366 -10.39 9.61 5.26
C ASP A 366 -8.86 9.40 5.12
N ILE A 367 -8.20 10.41 4.56
CA ILE A 367 -6.75 10.53 4.52
C ILE A 367 -6.30 11.52 5.60
N LEU A 368 -5.62 11.01 6.62
CA LEU A 368 -5.32 11.75 7.85
C LEU A 368 -3.89 12.28 7.84
N LEU A 369 -3.61 13.19 6.91
CA LEU A 369 -2.35 13.92 6.82
C LEU A 369 -2.56 15.31 6.25
N ASP A 370 -1.67 16.22 6.59
CA ASP A 370 -1.70 17.60 6.11
C ASP A 370 -0.92 17.73 4.79
N PRO A 371 -1.52 18.29 3.72
CA PRO A 371 -0.85 18.55 2.45
C PRO A 371 0.03 19.81 2.53
N LEU A 372 0.69 20.15 1.42
CA LEU A 372 1.27 21.48 1.19
C LEU A 372 0.57 22.18 0.03
N LEU A 373 0.57 23.51 0.02
CA LEU A 373 0.08 24.30 -1.10
C LEU A 373 1.28 24.83 -1.89
N VAL A 374 1.33 24.55 -3.18
CA VAL A 374 2.36 25.07 -4.09
C VAL A 374 1.76 26.24 -4.89
N PRO A 375 2.28 27.47 -4.74
CA PRO A 375 1.83 28.60 -5.53
C PRO A 375 1.96 28.36 -7.02
N THR A 376 1.00 28.81 -7.84
CA THR A 376 1.17 28.78 -9.31
C THR A 376 2.41 29.56 -9.74
N ALA A 377 3.16 29.06 -10.72
CA ALA A 377 4.33 29.77 -11.24
C ALA A 377 4.01 30.82 -12.31
N GLY A 378 4.94 31.76 -12.53
CA GLY A 378 4.89 32.76 -13.60
C GLY A 378 3.86 33.86 -13.39
N ASP A 379 3.46 34.55 -14.46
CA ASP A 379 2.50 35.67 -14.40
C ASP A 379 1.13 35.25 -13.86
N ARG A 380 0.76 33.96 -14.01
CA ARG A 380 -0.46 33.39 -13.42
C ARG A 380 -0.39 33.30 -11.89
N GLY A 381 0.81 33.29 -11.31
CA GLY A 381 1.06 33.22 -9.87
C GLY A 381 1.02 34.56 -9.14
N ALA A 382 1.03 35.68 -9.86
CA ALA A 382 0.91 37.03 -9.32
C ALA A 382 -0.55 37.33 -8.94
N VAL A 383 -1.08 36.54 -8.02
CA VAL A 383 -2.44 36.62 -7.47
C VAL A 383 -2.38 36.87 -5.97
N ASP A 384 -3.27 37.74 -5.49
CA ASP A 384 -3.45 37.96 -4.05
C ASP A 384 -4.05 36.70 -3.43
N ARG A 385 -3.40 36.22 -2.36
CA ARG A 385 -3.81 35.05 -1.58
C ARG A 385 -4.31 35.53 -0.24
N GLU A 386 -5.58 35.28 0.03
CA GLU A 386 -6.20 35.60 1.32
C GLU A 386 -6.30 34.35 2.19
N PRO A 387 -6.00 34.46 3.51
CA PRO A 387 -6.17 33.37 4.45
C PRO A 387 -7.58 32.75 4.37
N ARG A 388 -7.65 31.43 4.43
CA ARG A 388 -8.92 30.70 4.30
C ARG A 388 -8.90 29.42 5.11
N THR A 389 -10.02 29.12 5.74
CA THR A 389 -10.30 27.81 6.34
C THR A 389 -11.48 27.19 5.60
N GLY A 390 -11.45 25.90 5.26
CA GLY A 390 -12.56 25.25 4.56
C GLY A 390 -12.32 23.79 4.19
N PHE A 391 -13.34 23.18 3.58
CA PHE A 391 -13.29 21.77 3.14
C PHE A 391 -12.83 21.62 1.70
N VAL A 392 -11.96 20.65 1.46
CA VAL A 392 -11.49 20.30 0.11
C VAL A 392 -12.50 19.40 -0.57
N VAL A 393 -13.09 19.88 -1.65
CA VAL A 393 -14.14 19.19 -2.43
C VAL A 393 -13.67 18.91 -3.86
N GLY A 394 -14.28 17.91 -4.48
CA GLY A 394 -13.88 17.39 -5.79
C GLY A 394 -14.87 17.64 -6.93
N ALA A 395 -14.68 16.90 -8.01
CA ALA A 395 -15.34 17.11 -9.30
C ALA A 395 -16.66 16.35 -9.52
N TYR A 396 -16.99 15.31 -8.74
CA TYR A 396 -18.29 14.65 -8.91
C TYR A 396 -19.46 15.55 -8.52
N CYS A 397 -20.54 15.47 -9.30
CA CYS A 397 -21.77 16.22 -9.07
C CYS A 397 -22.65 15.56 -7.98
N ILE A 398 -22.11 15.43 -6.77
CA ILE A 398 -22.80 14.92 -5.58
C ILE A 398 -22.40 15.75 -4.36
N GLU A 399 -23.29 15.88 -3.37
CA GLU A 399 -23.04 16.70 -2.18
C GLU A 399 -21.89 16.15 -1.32
N ASP A 400 -21.71 14.82 -1.29
CA ASP A 400 -20.66 14.15 -0.51
C ASP A 400 -19.38 13.92 -1.34
N GLU A 401 -19.07 14.85 -2.24
CA GLU A 401 -17.83 14.91 -2.98
C GLU A 401 -16.76 15.69 -2.20
N VAL A 402 -16.17 15.00 -1.22
CA VAL A 402 -15.17 15.54 -0.31
C VAL A 402 -13.88 14.73 -0.46
N ILE A 403 -12.74 15.42 -0.61
CA ILE A 403 -11.42 14.79 -0.77
C ILE A 403 -10.78 14.51 0.59
N LEU A 404 -10.75 15.53 1.45
CA LEU A 404 -10.26 15.44 2.82
C LEU A 404 -11.41 15.82 3.74
N ARG A 405 -11.82 14.91 4.62
CA ARG A 405 -12.98 15.13 5.49
C ARG A 405 -12.67 16.01 6.67
N ARG A 406 -11.39 16.26 6.99
CA ARG A 406 -10.97 17.30 7.93
C ARG A 406 -11.02 18.68 7.28
N GLU A 407 -11.50 19.67 8.02
CA GLU A 407 -11.39 21.06 7.61
C GLU A 407 -9.92 21.50 7.62
N LEU A 408 -9.48 22.17 6.55
CA LEU A 408 -8.10 22.63 6.39
C LEU A 408 -8.01 24.15 6.52
N ASP A 409 -6.90 24.61 7.09
CA ASP A 409 -6.55 26.00 7.25
C ASP A 409 -5.34 26.36 6.38
N PHE A 410 -5.46 27.49 5.68
CA PHE A 410 -4.48 28.05 4.75
C PHE A 410 -4.06 29.42 5.28
N PRO A 411 -3.16 29.47 6.29
CA PRO A 411 -2.83 30.70 7.01
C PRO A 411 -2.12 31.75 6.15
N GLU A 412 -1.36 31.30 5.15
CA GLU A 412 -0.68 32.17 4.17
C GLU A 412 -1.53 32.43 2.92
N GLY A 413 -2.77 31.98 2.93
CA GLY A 413 -3.76 32.16 1.88
C GLY A 413 -3.68 31.14 0.74
N ILE A 414 -4.70 31.18 -0.11
CA ILE A 414 -4.90 30.26 -1.24
C ILE A 414 -5.56 31.00 -2.41
N ALA A 415 -5.15 30.68 -3.63
CA ALA A 415 -5.74 31.20 -4.86
C ALA A 415 -6.12 30.08 -5.84
N VAL A 416 -7.04 30.40 -6.76
CA VAL A 416 -7.34 29.53 -7.91
C VAL A 416 -6.09 29.40 -8.79
N GLY A 417 -5.80 28.17 -9.20
CA GLY A 417 -4.58 27.80 -9.93
C GLY A 417 -3.43 27.30 -9.05
N ASP A 418 -3.45 27.53 -7.73
CA ASP A 418 -2.47 26.93 -6.83
C ASP A 418 -2.63 25.41 -6.84
N THR A 419 -1.60 24.66 -6.43
CA THR A 419 -1.63 23.19 -6.44
C THR A 419 -1.56 22.64 -5.03
N LEU A 420 -2.55 21.84 -4.65
CA LEU A 420 -2.53 21.05 -3.43
C LEU A 420 -1.67 19.79 -3.65
N ALA A 421 -0.62 19.65 -2.87
CA ALA A 421 0.34 18.56 -2.94
C ALA A 421 0.12 17.60 -1.75
N ILE A 422 -0.37 16.39 -2.03
CA ILE A 422 -0.71 15.38 -1.03
C ILE A 422 0.40 14.31 -0.99
N PRO A 423 1.22 14.25 0.08
CA PRO A 423 2.40 13.40 0.13
C PRO A 423 2.08 11.93 0.42
N ASN A 424 3.05 11.07 0.09
CA ASN A 424 3.09 9.65 0.43
C ASN A 424 1.84 8.85 -0.02
N THR A 425 1.35 9.13 -1.22
CA THR A 425 0.08 8.60 -1.75
C THR A 425 0.23 7.30 -2.54
N ALA A 426 1.45 6.84 -2.80
CA ALA A 426 1.69 5.64 -3.62
C ALA A 426 1.02 4.38 -3.06
N GLY A 427 1.03 4.20 -1.73
CA GLY A 427 0.40 3.04 -1.08
C GLY A 427 -1.11 3.19 -0.91
N TYR A 428 -1.89 2.63 -1.84
CA TYR A 428 -3.36 2.53 -1.78
C TYR A 428 -4.14 3.86 -1.77
N PHE A 429 -3.55 5.03 -2.05
CA PHE A 429 -4.35 6.26 -2.12
C PHE A 429 -4.74 6.59 -3.57
N MET A 430 -3.87 6.24 -4.52
CA MET A 430 -4.07 6.55 -5.94
C MET A 430 -5.08 5.60 -6.62
N HIS A 431 -4.80 4.28 -6.63
CA HIS A 431 -5.43 3.38 -7.60
C HIS A 431 -6.49 2.43 -7.03
N ILE A 432 -6.45 2.11 -5.73
CA ILE A 432 -7.23 0.99 -5.18
C ILE A 432 -8.75 1.16 -5.32
N LEU A 433 -9.23 2.41 -5.33
CA LEU A 433 -10.65 2.76 -5.41
C LEU A 433 -10.96 3.75 -6.54
N GLU A 434 -9.99 4.01 -7.43
CA GLU A 434 -10.18 4.99 -8.51
C GLU A 434 -11.28 4.56 -9.47
N SER A 435 -12.00 5.54 -10.01
CA SER A 435 -13.13 5.30 -10.90
C SER A 435 -13.18 6.37 -11.97
N ALA A 436 -13.50 5.95 -13.19
CA ALA A 436 -13.80 6.85 -14.32
C ALA A 436 -15.30 7.24 -14.35
N SER A 437 -15.94 7.34 -13.18
CA SER A 437 -17.34 7.72 -13.08
C SER A 437 -17.57 9.11 -13.68
N HIS A 438 -18.78 9.35 -14.20
CA HIS A 438 -19.10 10.54 -15.00
C HIS A 438 -18.20 10.74 -16.23
N GLN A 439 -17.52 9.69 -16.70
CA GLN A 439 -16.52 9.76 -17.78
C GLN A 439 -15.36 10.72 -17.47
N ILE A 440 -15.10 10.99 -16.19
CA ILE A 440 -13.91 11.71 -15.76
C ILE A 440 -12.71 10.78 -15.94
N PRO A 441 -11.66 11.18 -16.68
CA PRO A 441 -10.47 10.35 -16.86
C PRO A 441 -9.82 9.97 -15.53
N LEU A 442 -9.18 8.79 -15.49
CA LEU A 442 -8.31 8.43 -14.39
C LEU A 442 -7.10 9.38 -14.32
N ALA A 443 -6.54 9.54 -13.12
CA ALA A 443 -5.35 10.35 -12.93
C ALA A 443 -4.17 9.75 -13.72
N ARG A 444 -3.43 10.60 -14.44
CA ARG A 444 -2.22 10.17 -15.14
C ARG A 444 -1.12 9.86 -14.14
N ASN A 445 -0.28 8.88 -14.48
CA ASN A 445 0.81 8.37 -13.69
C ASN A 445 2.12 8.75 -14.36
N VAL A 446 2.94 9.54 -13.67
CA VAL A 446 4.27 9.93 -14.12
C VAL A 446 5.29 9.55 -13.08
N TYR A 447 6.48 9.15 -13.49
CA TYR A 447 7.54 8.76 -12.58
C TYR A 447 8.84 9.48 -12.91
N LEU A 448 9.66 9.70 -11.88
CA LEU A 448 11.01 10.23 -12.02
C LEU A 448 11.88 9.19 -12.71
N ASP A 449 12.45 9.54 -13.87
CA ASP A 449 13.29 8.63 -14.64
C ASP A 449 14.55 8.19 -13.86
N ALA A 450 15.17 7.08 -14.28
CA ALA A 450 16.33 6.51 -13.59
C ALA A 450 17.55 7.43 -13.58
N ASP A 451 17.59 8.41 -14.49
CA ASP A 451 18.63 9.42 -14.55
C ASP A 451 18.38 10.59 -13.58
N GLY A 452 17.19 10.66 -12.96
CA GLY A 452 16.77 11.73 -12.07
C GLY A 452 16.63 13.08 -12.77
N ARG A 453 16.50 13.09 -14.10
CA ARG A 453 16.57 14.31 -14.93
C ARG A 453 15.23 14.72 -15.53
N GLY A 454 14.23 13.84 -15.53
CA GLY A 454 12.92 14.12 -16.12
C GLY A 454 11.79 13.26 -15.57
N TRP A 455 10.57 13.70 -15.89
CA TRP A 455 9.34 12.99 -15.56
C TRP A 455 8.80 12.33 -16.82
N ALA A 456 8.54 11.03 -16.75
CA ALA A 456 8.02 10.24 -17.86
C ALA A 456 6.65 9.63 -17.53
N PRO A 457 5.74 9.48 -18.50
CA PRO A 457 4.52 8.69 -18.31
C PRO A 457 4.86 7.24 -17.94
N ASP A 458 4.10 6.66 -17.02
CA ASP A 458 4.18 5.23 -16.73
C ASP A 458 3.38 4.42 -17.76
N ASP A 459 3.93 3.28 -18.18
CA ASP A 459 3.32 2.40 -19.18
C ASP A 459 1.96 1.82 -18.74
N ILE A 460 1.56 1.95 -17.46
CA ILE A 460 0.23 1.56 -16.99
C ILE A 460 -0.90 2.37 -17.65
N ASP A 461 -0.58 3.54 -18.18
CA ASP A 461 -1.51 4.48 -18.80
C ASP A 461 -1.58 4.35 -20.34
N ALA A 462 -0.80 3.42 -20.92
CA ALA A 462 -0.63 3.21 -22.36
C ALA A 462 -1.77 2.45 -23.04
#